data_AF-A0A6M7XMJ6-F1
#
_entry.id   AF-A0A6M7XMJ6-F1
#
_cell.length_a   1.000
_cell.length_b   1.000
_cell.length_c   1.000
_cell.angle_alpha   90.00
_cell.angle_beta   90.00
_cell.angle_gamma   90.00
#
_symmetry.space_group_name_H-M   'P 1'
#
loop_
_entity.id
_entity.type
_entity.pdbx_description
1 polymer ?
#
loop_
_entity_poly.entity_id
_entity_poly.type
_entity_poly.pdbx_seq_one_letter_code
_entity_poly.pdbx_strand_id
1 'polypeptide(L)'
;MVEDKFKCRVCGLSQFPDLPWGEDGQDPAYFICACCGVEAGYEDDGLQNCLSIRQHWVEIRRCGWFAPKERPVDWDMAAQIRGIPLAYKGADDERLIQTYLDTGEPLPKGLAALSAVEKPSR
;
A
#
# COMPACT_ATOMS: atom_id res chain seq x y z
N MET A 1 2.12 -3.65 -20.57
CA MET A 1 2.76 -3.31 -19.27
C MET A 1 2.80 -1.79 -19.07
N VAL A 2 1.71 -1.08 -19.35
CA VAL A 2 1.60 0.37 -19.07
C VAL A 2 1.13 0.60 -17.64
N GLU A 3 0.32 -0.32 -17.11
CA GLU A 3 -0.28 -0.24 -15.79
C GLU A 3 0.74 -0.32 -14.65
N ASP A 4 1.81 -1.10 -14.82
CA ASP A 4 2.90 -1.24 -13.84
C ASP A 4 3.59 0.10 -13.55
N LYS A 5 3.62 1.03 -14.52
CA LYS A 5 4.27 2.34 -14.35
C LYS A 5 3.54 3.23 -13.36
N PHE A 6 2.25 3.00 -13.15
CA PHE A 6 1.45 3.75 -12.17
C PHE A 6 1.52 3.13 -10.78
N LYS A 7 2.15 1.96 -10.61
CA LYS A 7 2.11 1.24 -9.34
C LYS A 7 3.17 1.78 -8.39
N CYS A 8 2.79 1.98 -7.13
CA CYS A 8 3.74 2.19 -6.05
C CYS A 8 4.68 0.97 -5.93
N ARG A 9 6.00 1.20 -5.93
CA ARG A 9 7.01 0.14 -5.81
C ARG A 9 6.95 -0.59 -4.46
N VAL A 10 6.48 0.09 -3.42
CA VAL A 10 6.35 -0.46 -2.07
C VAL A 10 5.10 -1.31 -1.93
N CYS A 11 3.93 -0.77 -2.27
CA CYS A 11 2.66 -1.42 -1.92
C CYS A 11 1.79 -1.83 -3.10
N GLY A 12 2.09 -1.41 -4.34
CA GLY A 12 1.32 -1.80 -5.52
C GLY A 12 0.00 -1.05 -5.73
N LEU A 13 -0.31 -0.04 -4.91
CA LEU A 13 -1.43 0.87 -5.19
C LEU A 13 -1.20 1.53 -6.56
N SER A 14 -2.26 1.58 -7.38
CA SER A 14 -2.25 2.36 -8.62
C SER A 14 -2.38 3.85 -8.31
N GLN A 15 -1.48 4.64 -8.88
CA GLN A 15 -1.38 6.08 -8.68
C GLN A 15 -1.89 6.85 -9.90
N PHE A 16 -2.54 6.16 -10.84
CA PHE A 16 -3.12 6.78 -12.02
C PHE A 16 -4.00 7.98 -11.65
N PRO A 17 -3.87 9.13 -12.35
CA PRO A 17 -3.12 9.35 -13.59
C PRO A 17 -1.63 9.69 -13.41
N ASP A 18 -1.12 9.73 -12.19
CA ASP A 18 0.25 10.13 -11.89
C ASP A 18 1.24 8.98 -12.05
N LEU A 19 2.39 9.25 -12.66
CA LEU A 19 3.50 8.30 -12.81
C LEU A 19 4.52 8.50 -11.69
N PRO A 20 4.60 7.60 -10.70
CA PRO A 20 5.51 7.72 -9.56
C PRO A 20 6.98 7.98 -9.93
N TRP A 21 7.40 7.36 -11.02
CA TRP A 21 8.77 7.34 -11.51
C TRP A 21 8.85 7.78 -12.97
N GLY A 22 7.95 8.68 -13.37
CA GLY A 22 7.95 9.25 -14.71
C GLY A 22 7.65 8.23 -15.81
N GLU A 23 7.73 8.68 -17.06
CA GLU A 23 7.52 7.80 -18.21
C GLU A 23 8.67 6.81 -18.40
N ASP A 24 9.87 7.20 -17.98
CA ASP A 24 11.11 6.44 -18.14
C ASP A 24 11.34 5.42 -17.02
N GLY A 25 10.61 5.53 -15.91
CA GLY A 25 10.76 4.68 -14.74
C GLY A 25 11.94 5.05 -13.85
N GLN A 26 12.57 6.21 -14.04
CA GLN A 26 13.76 6.64 -13.29
C GLN A 26 13.62 8.05 -12.72
N ASP A 27 12.84 8.93 -13.34
CA ASP A 27 12.62 10.29 -12.85
C ASP A 27 11.42 10.35 -11.89
N PRO A 28 11.64 10.47 -10.58
CA PRO A 28 10.54 10.46 -9.61
C PRO A 28 9.67 11.71 -9.68
N ALA A 29 8.37 11.53 -9.41
CA ALA A 29 7.41 12.63 -9.29
C ALA A 29 7.30 13.21 -7.87
N TYR A 30 8.02 12.64 -6.89
CA TYR A 30 8.07 13.08 -5.49
C TYR A 30 6.70 13.16 -4.79
N PHE A 31 5.71 12.44 -5.30
CA PHE A 31 4.38 12.38 -4.68
C PHE A 31 4.36 11.29 -3.58
N ILE A 32 3.49 11.49 -2.60
CA ILE A 32 3.35 10.58 -1.45
C ILE A 32 2.23 9.57 -1.74
N CYS A 33 2.53 8.28 -1.57
CA CYS A 33 1.54 7.23 -1.76
C CYS A 33 0.46 7.29 -0.66
N ALA A 34 -0.81 7.52 -1.04
CA ALA A 34 -1.95 7.55 -0.11
C ALA A 34 -2.13 6.25 0.71
N CYS A 35 -1.65 5.11 0.21
CA CYS A 35 -1.70 3.85 0.93
C CYS A 35 -0.52 3.67 1.89
N CYS A 36 0.70 3.42 1.40
CA CYS A 36 1.83 3.11 2.29
C CYS A 36 2.54 4.36 2.84
N GLY A 37 2.30 5.54 2.28
CA GLY A 37 2.91 6.81 2.72
C GLY A 37 4.35 7.02 2.26
N VAL A 38 4.85 6.17 1.35
CA VAL A 38 6.19 6.35 0.79
C VAL A 38 6.22 7.55 -0.15
N GLU A 39 7.30 8.33 -0.11
CA GLU A 39 7.58 9.37 -1.10
C GLU A 39 8.41 8.80 -2.25
N ALA A 40 7.86 8.87 -3.47
CA ALA A 40 8.51 8.33 -4.65
C ALA A 40 9.82 9.09 -4.97
N GLY A 41 10.93 8.37 -5.12
CA GLY A 41 12.24 8.96 -5.41
C GLY A 41 13.12 9.25 -4.21
N TYR A 42 12.60 9.08 -2.98
CA TYR A 42 13.38 9.30 -1.76
C TYR A 42 13.57 8.00 -0.98
N GLU A 43 12.48 7.36 -0.56
CA GLU A 43 12.56 6.16 0.29
C GLU A 43 12.47 4.86 -0.54
N ASP A 44 11.97 4.91 -1.79
CA ASP A 44 11.78 3.75 -2.68
C ASP A 44 12.76 3.72 -3.88
N ASP A 45 13.93 4.34 -3.71
CA ASP A 45 14.99 4.47 -4.73
C ASP A 45 15.73 3.16 -5.05
N GLY A 46 15.51 2.12 -4.27
CA GLY A 46 16.10 0.80 -4.48
C GLY A 46 15.21 -0.35 -4.01
N LEU A 47 15.44 -1.54 -4.57
CA LEU A 47 14.68 -2.76 -4.25
C LEU A 47 14.69 -3.05 -2.74
N GLN A 48 15.86 -3.05 -2.10
CA GLN A 48 15.96 -3.40 -0.66
C GLN A 48 15.19 -2.43 0.23
N ASN A 49 15.20 -1.13 -0.09
CA ASN A 49 14.40 -0.14 0.62
C ASN A 49 12.91 -0.40 0.42
N CYS A 50 12.48 -0.67 -0.81
CA CYS A 50 11.08 -1.02 -1.11
C CYS A 50 10.61 -2.23 -0.27
N LEU A 51 11.43 -3.28 -0.20
CA LEU A 51 11.12 -4.49 0.58
C LEU A 51 11.03 -4.20 2.08
N SER A 52 12.00 -3.46 2.62
CA SER A 52 12.03 -3.08 4.05
C SER A 52 10.80 -2.24 4.44
N ILE A 53 10.46 -1.24 3.64
CA ILE A 53 9.29 -0.37 3.89
C ILE A 53 8.00 -1.18 3.78
N ARG A 54 7.89 -2.08 2.78
CA ARG A 54 6.74 -2.97 2.63
C ARG A 54 6.56 -3.87 3.85
N GLN A 55 7.63 -4.50 4.32
CA GLN A 55 7.60 -5.33 5.52
C GLN A 55 7.13 -4.52 6.73
N HIS A 56 7.70 -3.35 6.96
CA HIS A 56 7.29 -2.46 8.05
C HIS A 56 5.82 -2.03 7.92
N TRP A 57 5.35 -1.69 6.72
CA TRP A 57 3.96 -1.32 6.46
C TRP A 57 2.99 -2.46 6.80
N VAL A 58 3.33 -3.71 6.44
CA VAL A 58 2.50 -4.88 6.71
C VAL A 58 2.56 -5.31 8.17
N GLU A 59 3.75 -5.54 8.72
CA GLU A 59 3.91 -6.20 10.02
C GLU A 59 3.72 -5.23 11.20
N ILE A 60 4.18 -3.98 11.05
CA ILE A 60 4.17 -2.98 12.12
C ILE A 60 2.96 -2.07 11.99
N ARG A 61 2.73 -1.48 10.80
CA ARG A 61 1.58 -0.58 10.58
C ARG A 61 0.28 -1.32 10.24
N ARG A 62 0.32 -2.65 10.08
CA ARG A 62 -0.85 -3.49 9.77
C ARG A 62 -1.62 -3.00 8.54
N CYS A 63 -0.85 -2.66 7.51
CA CYS A 63 -1.33 -2.10 6.26
C CYS A 63 -2.18 -0.82 6.41
N GLY A 64 -1.98 -0.07 7.49
CA GLY A 64 -2.66 1.20 7.72
C GLY A 64 -2.39 2.20 6.60
N TRP A 65 -3.46 2.77 6.05
CA TRP A 65 -3.41 3.77 4.99
C TRP A 65 -2.88 5.10 5.53
N PHE A 66 -1.96 5.72 4.79
CA PHE A 66 -1.45 7.06 5.09
C PHE A 66 -2.54 8.13 4.99
N ALA A 67 -3.40 8.02 3.97
CA ALA A 67 -4.61 8.82 3.80
C ALA A 67 -5.86 7.94 3.91
N PRO A 68 -6.39 7.69 5.12
CA PRO A 68 -7.51 6.75 5.33
C PRO A 68 -8.78 7.09 4.53
N LYS A 69 -8.98 8.37 4.18
CA LYS A 69 -10.14 8.83 3.41
C LYS A 69 -10.10 8.41 1.92
N GLU A 70 -8.92 8.07 1.41
CA GLU A 70 -8.71 7.66 0.02
C GLU A 70 -8.79 6.15 -0.17
N ARG A 71 -8.95 5.41 0.93
CA ARG A 71 -9.05 3.96 0.91
C ARG A 71 -10.36 3.50 0.23
N PRO A 72 -10.30 2.64 -0.80
CA PRO A 72 -11.48 1.99 -1.37
C PRO A 72 -12.21 1.10 -0.36
N VAL A 73 -13.53 1.03 -0.48
CA VAL A 73 -14.37 0.20 0.39
C VAL A 73 -14.09 -1.29 0.19
N ASP A 74 -13.87 -1.69 -1.06
CA ASP A 74 -13.59 -3.04 -1.52
C ASP A 74 -12.08 -3.31 -1.66
N TRP A 75 -11.25 -2.57 -0.91
CA TRP A 75 -9.81 -2.72 -0.99
C TRP A 75 -9.34 -4.13 -0.65
N ASP A 76 -8.70 -4.77 -1.63
CA ASP A 76 -8.04 -6.07 -1.49
C ASP A 76 -6.53 -5.86 -1.33
N MET A 77 -6.05 -6.04 -0.09
CA MET A 77 -4.64 -5.93 0.24
C MET A 77 -3.78 -6.95 -0.52
N ALA A 78 -4.25 -8.20 -0.62
CA ALA A 78 -3.50 -9.28 -1.25
C ALA A 78 -3.34 -9.05 -2.75
N ALA A 79 -4.42 -8.64 -3.43
CA ALA A 79 -4.37 -8.26 -4.84
C ALA A 79 -3.43 -7.07 -5.06
N GLN A 80 -3.45 -6.09 -4.16
CA GLN A 80 -2.57 -4.92 -4.24
C GLN A 80 -1.08 -5.29 -4.12
N ILE A 81 -0.66 -6.11 -3.15
CA ILE A 81 0.75 -6.57 -3.08
C ILE A 81 1.12 -7.42 -4.30
N ARG A 82 0.22 -8.30 -4.77
CA ARG A 82 0.48 -9.10 -5.98
C ARG A 82 0.59 -8.25 -7.24
N GLY A 83 0.02 -7.06 -7.26
CA GLY A 83 0.10 -6.08 -8.34
C GLY A 83 1.39 -5.24 -8.36
N ILE A 84 2.32 -5.45 -7.43
CA ILE A 84 3.62 -4.77 -7.42
C ILE A 84 4.41 -5.15 -8.69
N PRO A 85 5.08 -4.19 -9.37
CA PRO A 85 5.86 -4.51 -10.56
C PRO A 85 6.95 -5.53 -10.26
N LEU A 86 7.21 -6.45 -11.19
CA LEU A 86 8.07 -7.61 -10.98
C LEU A 86 9.48 -7.25 -10.48
N ALA A 87 10.05 -6.15 -10.97
CA ALA A 87 11.37 -5.67 -10.56
C ALA A 87 11.46 -5.26 -9.08
N TYR A 88 10.31 -5.05 -8.42
CA TYR A 88 10.21 -4.65 -7.01
C TYR A 88 9.55 -5.70 -6.12
N LYS A 89 9.28 -6.91 -6.65
CA LYS A 89 8.76 -8.03 -5.85
C LYS A 89 9.84 -8.66 -4.98
N GLY A 90 9.44 -9.11 -3.80
CA GLY A 90 10.30 -9.83 -2.86
C GLY A 90 9.87 -11.29 -2.71
N ALA A 91 10.79 -12.14 -2.27
CA ALA A 91 10.49 -13.55 -1.96
C ALA A 91 9.48 -13.70 -0.79
N ASP A 92 9.38 -12.66 0.05
CA ASP A 92 8.56 -12.65 1.25
C ASP A 92 7.14 -12.12 1.04
N ASP A 93 6.78 -11.67 -0.17
CA ASP A 93 5.51 -10.99 -0.43
C ASP A 93 4.29 -11.85 -0.07
N GLU A 94 4.31 -13.14 -0.43
CA GLU A 94 3.20 -14.06 -0.07
C GLU A 94 3.15 -14.34 1.44
N ARG A 95 4.29 -14.35 2.15
CA ARG A 95 4.30 -14.45 3.62
C ARG A 95 3.64 -13.22 4.23
N LEU A 96 3.97 -12.03 3.74
CA LEU A 96 3.39 -10.77 4.21
C LEU A 96 1.87 -10.73 3.99
N ILE A 97 1.41 -11.18 2.81
CA ILE A 97 -0.02 -11.34 2.53
C ILE A 97 -0.68 -12.25 3.57
N GLN A 98 -0.11 -13.43 3.81
CA GLN A 98 -0.68 -14.37 4.77
C GLN A 98 -0.73 -13.80 6.19
N THR A 99 0.34 -13.14 6.64
CA THR A 99 0.40 -12.48 7.95
C THR A 99 -0.76 -11.50 8.15
N TYR A 100 -1.08 -10.69 7.15
CA TYR A 100 -2.20 -9.75 7.26
C TYR A 100 -3.56 -10.46 7.23
N LEU A 101 -3.74 -11.47 6.36
CA LEU A 101 -4.98 -12.24 6.31
C LEU A 101 -5.27 -12.96 7.63
N ASP A 102 -4.24 -13.47 8.30
CA ASP A 102 -4.37 -14.17 9.58
C ASP A 102 -4.65 -13.21 10.75
N THR A 103 -4.07 -12.01 10.71
CA THR A 103 -4.15 -11.05 11.83
C THR A 103 -5.29 -10.04 11.70
N GLY A 104 -5.87 -9.91 10.51
CA GLY A 104 -6.91 -8.94 10.22
C GLY A 104 -6.44 -7.49 10.31
N GLU A 105 -7.34 -6.57 10.00
CA GLU A 105 -7.06 -5.14 10.10
C GLU A 105 -7.01 -4.67 11.56
N PRO A 106 -6.13 -3.70 11.88
CA PRO A 106 -6.15 -3.09 13.19
C PRO A 106 -7.48 -2.35 13.36
N LEU A 107 -8.10 -2.48 14.54
CA LEU A 107 -9.30 -1.72 14.88
C LEU A 107 -9.05 -0.21 14.67
N PRO A 108 -10.01 0.54 14.10
CA PRO A 108 -9.89 1.99 13.96
C PRO A 108 -9.57 2.63 15.31
N LYS A 109 -8.46 3.38 15.40
CA LYS A 109 -8.13 4.12 16.62
C LYS A 109 -8.85 5.48 16.62
N GLY A 110 -9.40 5.86 17.76
CA GLY A 110 -10.08 7.16 17.95
C GLY A 110 -11.57 7.15 17.60
N LEU A 111 -12.17 8.33 17.40
CA LEU A 111 -13.62 8.54 17.29
C LEU A 111 -14.33 7.66 16.22
N ALA A 112 -13.58 7.15 15.23
CA ALA A 112 -14.08 6.22 14.21
C ALA A 112 -14.56 4.87 14.77
N ALA A 113 -14.12 4.46 15.97
CA ALA A 113 -14.57 3.24 16.63
C ALA A 113 -16.04 3.30 17.11
N LEU A 114 -16.61 4.50 17.26
CA LEU A 114 -17.95 4.67 17.85
C LEU A 114 -19.08 4.60 16.80
N SER A 115 -18.79 4.76 15.51
CA SER A 115 -19.83 4.73 14.46
C SER A 115 -20.16 3.34 13.93
N ALA A 116 -19.37 2.31 14.28
CA ALA A 116 -19.61 0.92 13.85
C ALA A 116 -20.54 0.13 14.78
N VAL A 117 -20.93 0.69 15.94
CA VAL A 117 -21.72 -0.02 16.97
C VAL A 117 -23.23 0.28 16.91
N GLU A 118 -23.68 1.27 16.15
CA GLU A 118 -25.11 1.65 16.15
C GLU A 118 -25.77 1.57 14.77
N LYS A 119 -26.25 0.37 14.41
CA LYS A 119 -27.56 0.24 13.77
C LYS A 119 -28.31 -0.95 14.38
N PRO A 120 -29.28 -0.73 15.28
CA PRO A 120 -30.18 -1.81 15.69
C PRO A 120 -31.02 -2.22 14.48
N SER A 121 -31.06 -3.53 14.25
CA SER A 121 -31.96 -4.19 13.31
C SER A 121 -33.40 -3.74 13.58
N ARG A 122 -34.06 -3.15 12.56
CA ARG A 122 -35.53 -3.09 12.50
C ARG A 122 -36.04 -4.27 11.70
#